data_AF-A0ABD6MVQ4-F1
#
_entry.id   AF-A0ABD6MVQ4-F1
#
_cell.length_a   1.000
_cell.length_b   1.000
_cell.length_c   1.000
_cell.angle_alpha   90.00
_cell.angle_beta   90.00
_cell.angle_gamma   90.00
#
_symmetry.space_group_name_H-M   'P 1'
#
loop_
_entity.id
_entity.type
_entity.pdbx_description
1 polymer ?
#
loop_
_entity_poly.entity_id
_entity_poly.type
_entity_poly.pdbx_seq_one_letter_code
_entity_poly.pdbx_strand_id
1 'polypeptide(L)'
;MRELGVTGAVREKKIVTTIPDSSVGRAPDLLDRNFGAPAPNRCWVADFTHISTWSGLVYVAFVVDTFSRRIVGWSAALSKETRLVLDALDMALR
;
A
#
# COMPACT_ATOMS: atom_id res chain seq x y z
N MET A 1 20.90 -11.52 6.36
CA MET A 1 20.51 -10.50 7.38
C MET A 1 19.86 -11.12 8.61
N ARG A 2 18.78 -11.91 8.48
CA ARG A 2 18.08 -12.53 9.61
C ARG A 2 18.91 -13.55 10.41
N GLU A 3 19.79 -14.30 9.75
CA GLU A 3 20.76 -15.21 10.40
C GLU A 3 21.85 -14.50 11.20
N LEU A 4 22.11 -13.22 10.90
CA LEU A 4 23.10 -12.40 11.60
C LEU A 4 22.48 -11.61 12.77
N GLY A 5 21.20 -11.83 13.08
CA GLY A 5 20.48 -11.09 14.12
C GLY A 5 20.25 -9.60 13.81
N VAL A 6 20.57 -9.16 12.58
CA VAL A 6 20.46 -7.75 12.18
C VAL A 6 19.03 -7.45 11.74
N THR A 7 18.42 -6.46 12.40
CA THR A 7 17.13 -5.87 12.04
C THR A 7 17.31 -4.42 11.62
N GLY A 8 16.45 -3.93 10.73
CA GLY A 8 16.40 -2.50 10.40
C GLY A 8 16.11 -1.68 11.66
N ALA A 9 16.82 -0.55 11.81
CA ALA A 9 16.55 0.41 12.87
C ALA A 9 15.22 1.12 12.56
N VAL A 10 14.25 1.03 13.47
CA VAL A 10 12.95 1.70 13.34
C VAL A 10 12.88 2.81 14.37
N ARG A 11 12.61 4.03 13.91
CA ARG A 11 12.62 5.24 14.74
C ARG A 11 11.36 5.42 15.58
N GLU A 12 10.29 4.71 15.23
CA GLU A 12 8.94 4.89 15.77
C GLU A 12 8.40 3.60 16.39
N LYS A 13 7.36 3.73 17.24
CA LYS A 13 6.62 2.59 17.78
C LYS A 13 6.02 1.78 16.63
N LYS A 14 6.01 0.45 16.78
CA LYS A 14 5.37 -0.46 15.83
C LYS A 14 3.86 -0.17 15.76
N ILE A 15 3.41 0.44 14.66
CA ILE A 15 2.00 0.64 14.37
C ILE A 15 1.45 -0.63 13.71
N VAL A 16 0.45 -1.25 14.35
CA VAL A 16 -0.27 -2.38 13.77
C VAL A 16 -1.39 -1.83 12.89
N THR A 17 -1.21 -1.92 11.58
CA THR A 17 -2.21 -1.43 10.61
C THR A 17 -3.38 -2.39 10.45
N THR A 18 -3.09 -3.69 10.47
CA THR A 18 -4.06 -4.76 10.17
C THR A 18 -4.00 -5.84 11.23
N ILE A 19 -5.16 -6.16 11.80
CA ILE A 19 -5.36 -7.37 12.62
C ILE A 19 -6.10 -8.37 11.72
N PRO A 20 -5.48 -9.50 11.36
CA PRO A 20 -6.14 -10.51 10.54
C PRO A 20 -7.36 -11.08 11.27
N ASP A 21 -8.49 -11.18 10.57
CA ASP A 21 -9.66 -11.91 11.05
C ASP A 21 -9.65 -13.33 10.45
N SER A 22 -9.46 -14.34 11.30
CA SER A 22 -9.41 -15.74 10.85
C SER A 22 -10.76 -16.32 10.46
N SER A 23 -11.86 -15.62 10.73
CA SER A 23 -13.21 -16.02 10.31
C SER A 23 -13.50 -15.66 8.84
N VAL A 24 -12.71 -14.76 8.25
CA VAL A 24 -12.88 -14.27 6.89
C VAL A 24 -11.90 -14.97 5.95
N GLY A 25 -12.42 -15.52 4.85
CA GLY A 25 -11.59 -16.11 3.80
C GLY A 25 -10.62 -15.09 3.21
N ARG A 26 -9.36 -15.48 3.02
CA ARG A 26 -8.35 -14.60 2.42
C ARG A 26 -8.69 -14.37 0.95
N ALA A 27 -8.56 -13.11 0.50
CA ALA A 27 -8.68 -12.79 -0.92
C ALA A 27 -7.67 -13.63 -1.75
N PRO A 28 -8.09 -14.18 -2.90
CA PRO A 28 -7.19 -14.94 -3.76
C PRO A 28 -6.09 -14.04 -4.34
N ASP A 29 -4.90 -14.60 -4.51
CA ASP A 29 -3.80 -13.94 -5.23
C ASP A 29 -4.01 -14.12 -6.74
N LEU A 30 -4.73 -13.18 -7.36
CA LEU A 30 -5.05 -13.25 -8.79
C LEU A 30 -3.83 -13.08 -9.71
N LEU A 31 -2.69 -12.65 -9.16
CA LEU A 31 -1.47 -12.42 -9.91
C LEU A 31 -0.47 -13.57 -9.78
N ASP A 32 -0.73 -14.56 -8.93
CA ASP A 32 0.22 -15.63 -8.60
C ASP A 32 1.64 -15.09 -8.30
N ARG A 33 1.70 -13.95 -7.58
CA ARG A 33 2.95 -13.20 -7.29
C ARG A 33 3.74 -12.71 -8.52
N ASN A 34 3.17 -12.78 -9.72
CA ASN A 34 3.74 -12.19 -10.93
C ASN A 34 3.27 -10.74 -11.11
N PHE A 35 4.12 -9.81 -10.70
CA PHE A 35 3.86 -8.37 -10.86
C PHE A 35 4.41 -7.79 -12.18
N GLY A 36 4.88 -8.64 -13.11
CA GLY A 36 5.32 -8.22 -14.43
C GLY A 36 4.14 -7.93 -15.35
N ALA A 37 4.00 -6.68 -15.79
CA ALA A 37 3.03 -6.32 -16.84
C ALA A 37 3.74 -6.19 -18.21
N PRO A 38 3.11 -6.62 -19.32
CA PRO A 38 3.69 -6.50 -20.66
C PRO A 38 3.53 -5.10 -21.27
N ALA A 39 2.64 -4.27 -20.71
CA ALA A 39 2.35 -2.91 -21.18
C ALA A 39 1.79 -2.07 -20.00
N PRO A 40 1.78 -0.73 -20.11
CA PRO A 40 1.11 0.13 -19.13
C PRO A 40 -0.38 -0.24 -18.98
N ASN A 41 -0.96 0.02 -17.81
CA ASN A 41 -2.38 -0.16 -17.51
C ASN A 41 -2.89 -1.60 -17.64
N ARG A 42 -2.02 -2.57 -17.33
CA ARG A 42 -2.37 -4.01 -17.28
C ARG A 42 -2.36 -4.60 -15.88
N CYS A 43 -1.48 -4.10 -15.01
CA CYS A 43 -1.42 -4.51 -13.62
C CYS A 43 -1.04 -3.30 -12.78
N TRP A 44 -1.88 -3.00 -11.80
CA TRP A 44 -1.61 -1.97 -10.81
C TRP A 44 -1.50 -2.62 -9.44
N VAL A 45 -0.63 -2.06 -8.60
CA VAL A 45 -0.55 -2.44 -7.18
C VAL A 45 -0.91 -1.21 -6.37
N ALA A 46 -1.75 -1.39 -5.37
CA ALA A 46 -2.07 -0.37 -4.41
C ALA A 46 -1.50 -0.75 -3.05
N ASP A 47 -0.91 0.24 -2.38
CA ASP A 47 -0.50 0.13 -0.98
C ASP A 47 -0.73 1.47 -0.29
N PHE A 48 -0.88 1.45 1.03
CA PHE A 48 -0.92 2.67 1.81
C PHE A 48 -0.02 2.58 3.03
N THR A 49 0.59 3.71 3.35
CA THR A 49 1.47 3.85 4.50
C THR A 49 1.01 5.01 5.39
N HIS A 50 1.72 5.21 6.49
CA HIS A 50 1.53 6.33 7.40
C HIS A 50 2.83 7.13 7.45
N ILE A 51 2.69 8.44 7.55
CA ILE A 51 3.79 9.40 7.56
C ILE A 51 3.59 10.30 8.77
N SER A 52 4.60 10.33 9.64
CA SER A 52 4.67 11.25 10.75
C SER A 52 5.03 12.65 10.23
N THR A 53 4.20 13.64 10.55
CA THR A 53 4.38 15.05 10.18
C THR A 53 4.39 15.92 11.43
N TRP A 54 4.81 17.19 11.30
CA TRP A 54 4.75 18.14 12.42
C TRP A 54 3.34 18.42 12.92
N SER A 55 2.32 18.18 12.09
CA SER A 55 0.91 18.40 12.43
C SER A 55 0.20 17.11 12.85
N GLY A 56 0.91 15.99 12.95
CA GLY A 56 0.36 14.69 13.31
C GLY A 56 0.59 13.62 12.23
N LEU A 57 -0.11 12.49 12.38
CA LEU A 57 0.01 11.34 11.48
C LEU A 57 -0.90 11.50 10.26
N VAL A 58 -0.35 11.28 9.07
CA VAL A 58 -1.12 11.26 7.81
C VAL A 58 -0.99 9.89 7.18
N TYR A 59 -2.09 9.33 6.69
CA TYR A 59 -2.08 8.12 5.87
C TYR A 59 -2.06 8.52 4.40
N VAL A 60 -1.24 7.83 3.60
CA VAL A 60 -1.11 8.09 2.16
C VAL A 60 -1.20 6.77 1.41
N ALA A 61 -2.13 6.72 0.45
CA ALA A 61 -2.30 5.61 -0.47
C ALA A 61 -1.71 5.94 -1.84
N PHE A 62 -1.11 4.94 -2.48
CA PHE A 62 -0.54 5.03 -3.82
C PHE A 62 -1.05 3.89 -4.68
N VAL A 63 -1.37 4.19 -5.94
CA VAL A 63 -1.61 3.20 -7.00
C VAL A 63 -0.46 3.30 -7.98
N VAL A 64 0.28 2.21 -8.15
CA VAL A 64 1.48 2.14 -8.97
C VAL A 64 1.25 1.21 -10.15
N ASP A 65 1.52 1.71 -11.36
CA ASP A 65 1.54 0.88 -12.55
C ASP A 65 2.81 0.02 -12.58
N THR A 66 2.67 -1.31 -12.63
CA THR A 66 3.83 -2.21 -12.48
C THR A 66 4.78 -2.20 -13.66
N PHE A 67 4.30 -1.82 -14.85
CA PHE A 67 5.12 -1.69 -16.05
C PHE A 67 6.00 -0.43 -15.98
N SER A 68 5.36 0.74 -15.86
CA SER A 68 6.04 2.04 -15.96
C SER A 68 6.63 2.54 -14.64
N ARG A 69 6.26 1.92 -13.51
CA ARG A 69 6.61 2.35 -12.15
C ARG A 69 6.08 3.74 -11.78
N ARG A 70 5.16 4.30 -12.57
CA ARG A 70 4.52 5.58 -12.28
C ARG A 70 3.46 5.40 -11.20
N ILE A 71 3.37 6.41 -10.33
CA ILE A 71 2.20 6.60 -9.47
C ILE A 71 1.10 7.16 -10.37
N VAL A 72 0.07 6.36 -10.60
CA VAL A 72 -1.08 6.71 -11.46
C VAL A 72 -2.24 7.31 -10.67
N GLY A 73 -2.26 7.08 -9.35
CA GLY A 73 -3.22 7.71 -8.45
C GLY A 73 -2.69 7.73 -7.03
N TRP A 74 -3.13 8.71 -6.24
CA TRP A 74 -2.75 8.83 -4.83
C TRP A 74 -3.83 9.57 -4.05
N SER A 75 -3.86 9.37 -2.74
CA SER A 75 -4.72 10.12 -1.81
C SER A 75 -4.05 10.19 -0.45
N ALA A 76 -4.36 11.24 0.31
CA ALA A 76 -3.87 11.43 1.67
C ALA A 76 -5.04 11.80 2.60
N ALA A 77 -5.08 11.18 3.78
CA ALA A 77 -6.15 11.40 4.76
C ALA A 77 -5.63 11.26 6.18
N LEU A 78 -6.39 11.80 7.14
CA LEU A 78 -6.13 11.63 8.58
C LEU A 78 -6.65 10.29 9.13
N SER A 79 -7.35 9.49 8.31
CA SER A 79 -7.83 8.15 8.68
C SER A 79 -7.48 7.12 7.60
N LYS A 80 -7.28 5.87 8.04
CA LYS A 80 -6.94 4.71 7.20
C LYS A 80 -8.17 3.96 6.65
N GLU A 81 -9.33 4.61 6.63
CA GLU A 81 -10.57 3.99 6.14
C GLU A 81 -10.54 3.72 4.64
N THR A 82 -11.44 2.84 4.19
CA THR A 82 -11.63 2.43 2.78
C THR A 82 -11.61 3.60 1.80
N ARG A 83 -12.17 4.75 2.20
CA ARG A 83 -12.22 5.95 1.35
C ARG A 83 -10.84 6.43 0.88
N LEU A 84 -9.81 6.34 1.73
CA LEU A 84 -8.44 6.71 1.36
C LEU A 84 -7.97 5.93 0.12
N VAL A 85 -8.23 4.63 0.10
CA VAL A 85 -7.81 3.74 -0.99
C VAL A 85 -8.69 3.93 -2.23
N LEU A 86 -10.01 4.12 -2.04
CA LEU A 86 -10.93 4.38 -3.15
C LEU A 86 -10.61 5.70 -3.86
N ASP A 87 -10.31 6.78 -3.13
CA ASP A 87 -9.96 8.07 -3.73
C ASP A 87 -8.68 7.97 -4.59
N ALA A 88 -7.69 7.18 -4.15
CA ALA A 88 -6.47 6.94 -4.93
C ALA A 88 -6.75 6.10 -6.19
N LEU A 89 -7.64 5.10 -6.09
CA LEU A 89 -8.04 4.28 -7.24
C LEU A 89 -8.87 5.08 -8.25
N ASP A 90 -9.82 5.88 -7.78
CA ASP A 90 -10.65 6.74 -8.62
C ASP A 90 -9.80 7.75 -9.40
N MET A 91 -8.72 8.27 -8.78
CA MET A 91 -7.75 9.11 -9.48
C MET A 91 -7.02 8.34 -10.59
N ALA A 92 -6.62 7.09 -10.33
CA ALA A 92 -5.90 6.27 -11.32
C ALA A 92 -6.78 5.85 -12.51
N LEU A 93 -8.09 5.77 -12.33
CA LEU A 93 -9.06 5.38 -13.36
C LEU A 93 -9.47 6.54 -14.29
N ARG A 94 -9.09 7.79 -13.98
CA ARG A 94 -9.39 8.98 -14.78
C ARG A 94 -8.31 9.25 -15.81
#